data_AF-A0A6C2UC01-F1
#
_entry.id   AF-A0A6C2UC01-F1
#
_cell.length_a   1.000
_cell.length_b   1.000
_cell.length_c   1.000
_cell.angle_alpha   90.00
_cell.angle_beta   90.00
_cell.angle_gamma   90.00
#
_symmetry.space_group_name_H-M   'P 1'
#
loop_
_entity.id
_entity.type
_entity.pdbx_description
1 polymer ?
#
loop_
_entity_poly.entity_id
_entity_poly.type
_entity_poly.pdbx_seq_one_letter_code
_entity_poly.pdbx_strand_id
1 'polypeptide(L)'
;MMANFIIFFSFIALLHFLYEGILLPLVHMRLRNKFFKLRDELRRERIDNPKECKLEVFSYLDDGIGRFINNLPHLTPSAQARAYSELGSNKELRKATEKRLDMIQSSESEQAKKIFREVNSAVEMALIANVGIWFIYLVPIALLCLCFSRLAQLAKDLVAMPPKSADQVLQHAY
;
A
#
# COMPACT_ATOMS: atom_id res chain seq x y z
N MET A 1 26.01 -11.18 24.25
CA MET A 1 24.69 -11.53 23.68
C MET A 1 23.67 -10.42 23.87
N MET A 2 23.42 -9.91 25.09
CA MET A 2 22.47 -8.79 25.32
C MET A 2 22.79 -7.51 24.53
N ALA A 3 24.07 -7.11 24.45
CA ALA A 3 24.46 -5.90 23.73
C ALA A 3 24.05 -5.92 22.24
N ASN A 4 24.16 -7.08 21.58
CA ASN A 4 23.81 -7.22 20.16
C ASN A 4 22.30 -7.07 19.93
N PHE A 5 21.47 -7.57 20.85
CA PHE A 5 20.02 -7.37 20.78
C PHE A 5 19.64 -5.90 20.95
N ILE A 6 20.27 -5.21 21.91
CA ILE A 6 20.03 -3.78 22.13
C ILE A 6 20.36 -2.99 20.85
N ILE A 7 21.54 -3.22 20.27
CA ILE A 7 21.95 -2.55 19.02
C ILE A 7 20.96 -2.81 17.88
N PHE A 8 20.53 -4.07 17.72
CA PHE A 8 19.58 -4.45 16.68
C PHE A 8 18.22 -3.75 16.84
N PHE A 9 17.65 -3.76 18.05
CA PHE A 9 16.37 -3.09 18.30
C PHE A 9 16.48 -1.57 18.20
N SER A 10 17.60 -0.98 18.65
CA SER A 10 17.87 0.45 18.45
C SER A 10 17.93 0.82 16.96
N PHE A 11 18.52 -0.03 16.13
CA PHE A 11 18.54 0.19 14.68
C PHE A 11 17.15 0.11 14.06
N ILE A 12 16.33 -0.88 14.42
CA ILE A 12 14.94 -0.98 13.95
C ILE A 12 14.12 0.25 14.40
N ALA A 13 14.27 0.67 15.66
CA ALA A 13 13.58 1.84 16.19
C ALA A 13 13.97 3.11 15.43
N LEU A 14 15.25 3.27 15.10
CA LEU A 14 15.72 4.39 14.29
C LEU A 14 15.11 4.37 12.88
N LEU A 15 15.08 3.22 12.21
CA LEU A 15 14.44 3.08 10.90
C LEU A 15 12.94 3.40 10.95
N HIS A 16 12.24 2.92 11.97
CA HIS A 16 10.84 3.21 12.19
C HIS A 16 10.60 4.71 12.38
N PHE A 17 11.40 5.36 13.24
CA PHE A 17 11.34 6.80 13.46
C PHE A 17 11.60 7.60 12.19
N LEU A 18 12.60 7.22 11.38
CA LEU A 18 12.89 7.88 10.10
C LEU A 18 11.72 7.72 9.11
N TYR A 19 11.10 6.54 9.09
CA TYR A 19 9.98 6.27 8.20
C TYR A 19 8.75 7.11 8.59
N GLU A 20 8.28 7.02 9.83
CA GLU A 20 7.09 7.75 10.29
C GLU A 20 7.31 9.26 10.42
N GLY A 21 8.51 9.68 10.85
CA GLY A 21 8.83 11.08 11.11
C GLY A 21 9.17 11.87 9.85
N ILE A 22 9.71 11.23 8.81
CA ILE A 22 10.25 11.94 7.64
C ILE A 22 9.64 11.42 6.33
N LEU A 23 9.76 10.12 6.06
CA LEU A 23 9.37 9.57 4.75
C LEU A 23 7.86 9.63 4.53
N LEU A 24 7.07 9.16 5.51
CA LEU A 24 5.62 9.12 5.39
C LEU A 24 4.99 10.52 5.25
N PRO A 25 5.36 11.54 6.05
CA PRO A 25 4.89 12.91 5.87
C PRO A 25 5.27 13.50 4.51
N LEU A 26 6.48 13.22 4.01
CA LEU A 26 6.93 13.67 2.69
C LEU A 26 6.06 13.06 1.58
N VAL A 27 5.74 11.77 1.67
CA VAL A 27 4.86 11.07 0.73
C VAL A 27 3.45 11.65 0.80
N HIS A 28 2.88 11.84 1.99
CA HIS A 28 1.56 12.48 2.14
C HIS A 28 1.51 13.88 1.54
N MET A 29 2.54 14.68 1.76
CA MET A 29 2.65 16.01 1.17
C MET A 29 2.66 15.95 -0.36
N ARG A 30 3.48 15.07 -0.94
CA ARG A 30 3.55 14.87 -2.40
C ARG A 30 2.21 14.41 -2.99
N LEU A 31 1.55 13.47 -2.32
CA LEU A 31 0.24 12.96 -2.75
C LEU A 31 -0.82 14.06 -2.66
N ARG A 32 -0.86 14.82 -1.57
CA ARG A 32 -1.78 15.96 -1.41
C ARG A 32 -1.62 16.98 -2.54
N ASN A 33 -0.38 17.33 -2.90
CA ASN A 33 -0.11 18.23 -4.02
C ASN A 33 -0.60 17.63 -5.36
N LYS A 34 -0.42 16.31 -5.56
CA LYS A 34 -0.97 15.61 -6.73
C LYS A 34 -2.49 15.69 -6.78
N PHE A 35 -3.19 15.47 -5.66
CA PHE A 35 -4.65 15.60 -5.61
C PHE A 35 -5.12 17.04 -5.90
N PHE A 36 -4.45 18.06 -5.37
CA PHE A 36 -4.77 19.44 -5.71
C PHE A 36 -4.63 19.71 -7.21
N LYS A 37 -3.52 19.28 -7.81
CA LYS A 37 -3.31 19.39 -9.25
C LYS A 37 -4.41 18.70 -10.05
N LEU A 38 -4.77 17.46 -9.69
CA LEU A 38 -5.84 16.70 -10.37
C LEU A 38 -7.20 17.38 -10.23
N ARG A 39 -7.49 17.98 -9.08
CA ARG A 39 -8.72 18.76 -8.86
C ARG A 39 -8.76 20.00 -9.75
N ASP A 40 -7.65 20.71 -9.88
CA ASP A 40 -7.57 21.90 -10.72
C ASP A 40 -7.65 21.56 -12.21
N GLU A 41 -7.12 20.41 -12.62
CA GLU A 41 -7.32 19.86 -13.97
C GLU A 41 -8.78 19.49 -14.23
N LEU A 42 -9.46 18.87 -13.26
CA LEU A 42 -10.89 18.54 -13.36
C LEU A 42 -11.76 19.80 -13.50
N ARG A 43 -11.43 20.85 -12.75
CA ARG A 43 -12.13 22.15 -12.83
C ARG A 43 -11.94 22.82 -14.17
N ARG A 44 -10.71 22.79 -14.73
CA ARG A 44 -10.45 23.26 -16.09
C ARG A 44 -11.23 22.49 -17.12
N GLU A 45 -11.24 21.16 -17.04
CA GLU A 45 -12.03 20.31 -17.93
C GLU A 45 -13.53 20.65 -17.91
N ARG A 46 -14.08 20.95 -16.72
CA ARG A 46 -15.48 21.38 -16.59
C ARG A 46 -15.76 22.75 -17.22
N ILE A 47 -14.79 23.66 -17.17
CA ILE A 47 -14.90 25.02 -17.75
C ILE A 47 -14.77 24.95 -19.27
N ASP A 48 -13.77 24.22 -19.76
CA ASP A 48 -13.41 24.17 -21.19
C ASP A 48 -14.38 23.28 -21.98
N ASN A 49 -14.82 22.16 -21.38
CA ASN A 49 -15.67 21.14 -22.04
C ASN A 49 -16.96 20.86 -21.24
N PRO A 50 -17.85 21.85 -21.04
CA PRO A 50 -19.01 21.71 -20.16
C PRO A 50 -20.09 20.73 -20.66
N LYS A 51 -20.06 20.34 -21.95
CA LYS A 51 -20.97 19.32 -22.49
C LYS A 51 -20.47 17.91 -22.22
N GLU A 52 -19.17 17.68 -22.38
CA GLU A 52 -18.52 16.37 -22.21
C GLU A 52 -18.36 16.02 -20.72
N CYS A 53 -17.94 17.00 -19.92
CA CYS A 53 -17.82 16.88 -18.48
C CYS A 53 -19.14 17.25 -17.79
N LYS A 54 -20.06 16.29 -17.73
CA LYS A 54 -21.37 16.47 -17.06
C LYS A 54 -21.20 16.85 -15.59
N LEU A 55 -22.07 17.73 -15.10
CA LEU A 55 -22.02 18.27 -13.73
C LEU A 55 -22.00 17.18 -12.66
N GLU A 56 -22.73 16.10 -12.88
CA GLU A 56 -22.80 14.95 -11.96
C GLU A 56 -21.45 14.25 -11.83
N VAL A 57 -20.78 13.97 -12.95
CA VAL A 57 -19.44 13.35 -13.00
C VAL A 57 -18.41 14.27 -12.34
N PHE A 58 -18.46 15.56 -12.68
CA PHE A 58 -17.62 16.58 -12.05
C PHE A 58 -17.78 16.59 -10.53
N SER A 59 -19.02 16.64 -10.04
CA SER A 59 -19.33 16.70 -8.61
C SER A 59 -18.81 15.48 -7.87
N TYR A 60 -19.02 14.26 -8.41
CA TYR A 60 -18.52 13.05 -7.77
C TYR A 60 -16.99 12.99 -7.69
N LEU A 61 -16.30 13.45 -8.74
CA LEU A 61 -14.83 13.47 -8.76
C LEU A 61 -14.26 14.57 -7.87
N ASP A 62 -14.81 15.80 -7.89
CA ASP A 62 -14.34 16.91 -7.03
C ASP A 62 -14.53 16.56 -5.55
N ASP A 63 -15.69 16.01 -5.18
CA ASP A 63 -15.97 15.51 -3.83
C ASP A 63 -15.05 14.35 -3.44
N GLY A 64 -14.84 13.40 -4.36
CA GLY A 64 -13.95 12.25 -4.15
C GLY A 64 -12.52 12.69 -3.87
N ILE A 65 -11.98 13.56 -4.72
CA ILE A 65 -10.64 14.14 -4.57
C ILE A 65 -10.55 14.92 -3.26
N GLY A 66 -11.55 15.75 -2.96
CA GLY A 66 -11.62 16.54 -1.73
C GLY A 66 -11.59 15.66 -0.47
N ARG A 67 -12.32 14.54 -0.47
CA ARG A 67 -12.29 13.57 0.63
C ARG A 67 -10.90 12.97 0.81
N PHE A 68 -10.24 12.55 -0.27
CA PHE A 68 -8.93 11.91 -0.15
C PHE A 68 -7.83 12.88 0.29
N ILE A 69 -7.83 14.14 -0.17
CA ILE A 69 -6.88 15.18 0.27
C ILE A 69 -6.77 15.26 1.80
N ASN A 70 -7.92 15.19 2.49
CA ASN A 70 -7.99 15.35 3.94
C ASN A 70 -7.80 14.03 4.70
N ASN A 71 -7.93 12.87 4.03
CA ASN A 71 -7.95 11.56 4.68
C ASN A 71 -6.78 10.66 4.29
N LEU A 72 -5.76 11.16 3.58
CA LEU A 72 -4.57 10.37 3.20
C LEU A 72 -3.94 9.59 4.37
N PRO A 73 -3.73 10.16 5.57
CA PRO A 73 -3.17 9.43 6.70
C PRO A 73 -4.08 8.31 7.23
N HIS A 74 -5.37 8.37 6.95
CA HIS A 74 -6.37 7.42 7.43
C HIS A 74 -6.65 6.28 6.44
N LEU A 75 -5.97 6.27 5.28
CA LEU A 75 -6.04 5.18 4.31
C LEU A 75 -5.22 3.99 4.80
N THR A 76 -5.77 3.22 5.72
CA THR A 76 -5.13 2.02 6.28
C THR A 76 -5.77 0.73 5.73
N PRO A 77 -5.09 -0.43 5.86
CA PRO A 77 -5.70 -1.72 5.55
C PRO A 77 -6.99 -1.99 6.33
N SER A 78 -7.06 -1.54 7.58
CA SER A 78 -8.26 -1.68 8.40
C SER A 78 -9.42 -0.85 7.85
N ALA A 79 -9.16 0.39 7.39
CA ALA A 79 -10.17 1.21 6.72
C ALA A 79 -10.62 0.56 5.41
N GLN A 80 -9.70 -0.02 4.63
CA GLN A 80 -10.03 -0.74 3.40
C GLN A 80 -10.86 -2.01 3.67
N ALA A 81 -10.50 -2.80 4.67
CA ALA A 81 -11.25 -3.99 5.08
C ALA A 81 -12.66 -3.63 5.55
N ARG A 82 -12.80 -2.53 6.31
CA ARG A 82 -14.10 -2.00 6.70
C ARG A 82 -14.92 -1.56 5.49
N ALA A 83 -14.33 -0.82 4.56
CA ALA A 83 -15.01 -0.40 3.34
C ALA A 83 -15.49 -1.60 2.51
N TYR A 84 -14.67 -2.65 2.40
CA TYR A 84 -15.04 -3.90 1.72
C TYR A 84 -16.22 -4.60 2.40
N SER A 85 -16.18 -4.70 3.74
CA SER A 85 -17.27 -5.30 4.54
C SER A 85 -18.59 -4.53 4.36
N GLU A 86 -18.54 -3.19 4.47
CA GLU A 86 -19.72 -2.34 4.32
C GLU A 86 -20.31 -2.40 2.90
N LEU A 87 -19.47 -2.46 1.86
CA LEU A 87 -19.93 -2.64 0.47
C LEU A 87 -20.58 -4.02 0.25
N GLY A 88 -20.15 -5.04 0.98
CA GLY A 88 -20.72 -6.39 0.93
C GLY A 88 -22.05 -6.52 1.67
N SER A 89 -22.18 -5.86 2.83
CA SER A 89 -23.36 -5.94 3.70
C SER A 89 -24.47 -4.95 3.31
N ASN A 90 -24.11 -3.77 2.80
CA ASN A 90 -25.06 -2.70 2.47
C ASN A 90 -25.33 -2.62 0.95
N LYS A 91 -26.46 -3.21 0.53
CA LYS A 91 -26.89 -3.24 -0.88
C LYS A 91 -27.12 -1.84 -1.48
N GLU A 92 -27.62 -0.90 -0.69
CA GLU A 92 -27.88 0.48 -1.17
C GLU A 92 -26.57 1.22 -1.45
N LEU A 93 -25.61 1.11 -0.52
CA LEU A 93 -24.28 1.67 -0.68
C LEU A 93 -23.56 1.07 -1.89
N ARG A 94 -23.67 -0.24 -2.08
CA ARG A 94 -23.08 -0.94 -3.23
C ARG A 94 -23.64 -0.43 -4.54
N LYS A 95 -24.98 -0.39 -4.68
CA LYS A 95 -25.66 0.14 -5.87
C LYS A 95 -25.30 1.59 -6.15
N ALA A 96 -25.23 2.43 -5.11
CA ALA A 96 -24.85 3.83 -5.27
C ALA A 96 -23.39 3.97 -5.74
N THR A 97 -22.50 3.10 -5.27
CA THR A 97 -21.08 3.08 -5.67
C THR A 97 -20.91 2.60 -7.11
N GLU A 98 -21.56 1.48 -7.47
CA GLU A 98 -21.59 0.95 -8.85
C GLU A 98 -22.13 2.00 -9.82
N LYS A 99 -23.28 2.62 -9.51
CA LYS A 99 -23.85 3.69 -10.34
C LYS A 99 -22.88 4.85 -10.55
N ARG A 100 -22.17 5.29 -9.50
CA ARG A 100 -21.17 6.36 -9.61
C ARG A 100 -19.99 5.97 -10.48
N LEU A 101 -19.50 4.74 -10.34
CA LEU A 101 -18.43 4.21 -11.17
C LEU A 101 -18.86 4.17 -12.64
N ASP A 102 -20.06 3.65 -12.92
CA ASP A 102 -20.61 3.57 -14.26
C ASP A 102 -20.76 4.95 -14.90
N MET A 103 -21.26 5.95 -14.14
CA MET A 103 -21.37 7.33 -14.63
C MET A 103 -20.03 7.94 -15.03
N ILE A 104 -18.96 7.63 -14.27
CA ILE A 104 -17.61 8.10 -14.61
C ILE A 104 -17.07 7.35 -15.83
N GLN A 105 -17.23 6.02 -15.89
CA GLN A 105 -16.71 5.20 -16.97
C GLN A 105 -17.42 5.43 -18.31
N SER A 106 -18.72 5.71 -18.27
CA SER A 106 -19.55 6.04 -19.43
C SER A 106 -19.55 7.53 -19.80
N SER A 107 -18.81 8.36 -19.06
CA SER A 107 -18.67 9.80 -19.37
C SER A 107 -18.11 10.01 -20.78
N GLU A 108 -18.50 11.10 -21.43
CA GLU A 108 -17.92 11.50 -22.73
C GLU A 108 -16.52 12.12 -22.55
N SER A 109 -16.26 12.74 -21.41
CA SER A 109 -14.95 13.35 -21.11
C SER A 109 -13.90 12.27 -20.79
N GLU A 110 -13.02 12.01 -21.76
CA GLU A 110 -11.84 11.15 -21.57
C GLU A 110 -10.87 11.73 -20.53
N GLN A 111 -10.81 13.06 -20.40
CA GLN A 111 -10.01 13.72 -19.40
C GLN A 111 -10.53 13.45 -17.98
N ALA A 112 -11.86 13.45 -17.76
CA ALA A 112 -12.44 13.07 -16.48
C ALA A 112 -12.13 11.60 -16.11
N LYS A 113 -12.20 10.68 -17.08
CA LYS A 113 -11.79 9.27 -16.89
C LYS A 113 -10.32 9.14 -16.55
N LYS A 114 -9.46 9.90 -17.22
CA LYS A 114 -8.01 9.92 -16.95
C LYS A 114 -7.74 10.40 -15.53
N ILE A 115 -8.36 11.51 -15.12
CA ILE A 115 -8.25 12.05 -13.76
C ILE A 115 -8.69 11.01 -12.74
N PHE A 116 -9.83 10.33 -12.97
CA PHE A 116 -10.28 9.26 -12.09
C PHE A 116 -9.25 8.14 -11.90
N ARG A 117 -8.61 7.69 -12.98
CA ARG A 117 -7.52 6.68 -12.90
C ARG A 117 -6.32 7.20 -12.13
N GLU A 118 -5.92 8.46 -12.34
CA GLU A 118 -4.80 9.07 -11.63
C GLU A 118 -5.06 9.28 -10.13
N VAL A 119 -6.31 9.59 -9.78
CA VAL A 119 -6.82 9.64 -8.39
C VAL A 119 -6.69 8.27 -7.75
N ASN A 120 -7.19 7.20 -8.38
CA ASN A 120 -7.11 5.84 -7.85
C ASN A 120 -5.65 5.41 -7.63
N SER A 121 -4.77 5.66 -8.59
CA SER A 121 -3.34 5.38 -8.45
C SER A 121 -2.70 6.15 -7.28
N ALA A 122 -3.12 7.39 -7.02
CA ALA A 122 -2.65 8.15 -5.86
C ALA A 122 -3.17 7.59 -4.53
N VAL A 123 -4.41 7.11 -4.50
CA VAL A 123 -5.00 6.42 -3.34
C VAL A 123 -4.28 5.11 -3.05
N GLU A 124 -3.99 4.31 -4.08
CA GLU A 124 -3.20 3.07 -3.95
C GLU A 124 -1.80 3.34 -3.38
N MET A 125 -1.12 4.37 -3.89
CA MET A 125 0.18 4.77 -3.37
C MET A 125 0.09 5.20 -1.89
N ALA A 126 -0.98 5.89 -1.49
CA ALA A 126 -1.20 6.26 -0.09
C ALA A 126 -1.38 5.03 0.81
N LEU A 127 -2.16 4.04 0.37
CA LEU A 127 -2.34 2.77 1.08
C LEU A 127 -0.99 2.05 1.24
N ILE A 128 -0.21 1.93 0.16
CA ILE A 128 1.11 1.29 0.21
C ILE A 128 2.03 2.04 1.18
N ALA A 129 2.06 3.37 1.14
CA ALA A 129 2.86 4.17 2.05
C ALA A 129 2.42 4.01 3.52
N ASN A 130 1.12 3.94 3.79
CA ASN A 130 0.62 3.74 5.15
C ASN A 130 0.91 2.31 5.68
N VAL A 131 1.03 1.33 4.80
CA VAL A 131 1.43 -0.04 5.15
C VAL A 131 2.95 -0.22 5.18
N GLY A 132 3.70 0.65 4.50
CA GLY A 132 5.12 0.47 4.25
C GLY A 132 5.97 0.25 5.50
N ILE A 133 5.54 0.80 6.64
CA ILE A 133 6.21 0.61 7.93
C ILE A 133 6.27 -0.87 8.38
N TRP A 134 5.26 -1.67 8.02
CA TRP A 134 5.21 -3.08 8.38
C TRP A 134 6.35 -3.88 7.76
N PHE A 135 6.90 -3.45 6.62
CA PHE A 135 8.04 -4.12 6.00
C PHE A 135 9.30 -4.07 6.86
N ILE A 136 9.48 -3.03 7.69
CA ILE A 136 10.61 -2.94 8.63
C ILE A 136 10.60 -4.14 9.60
N TYR A 137 9.42 -4.63 9.97
CA TYR A 137 9.26 -5.77 10.87
C TYR A 137 9.16 -7.11 10.14
N LEU A 138 8.45 -7.15 9.01
CA LEU A 138 8.21 -8.38 8.26
C LEU A 138 9.48 -8.90 7.58
N VAL A 139 10.37 -8.03 7.10
CA VAL A 139 11.61 -8.44 6.42
C VAL A 139 12.54 -9.23 7.35
N PRO A 140 12.90 -8.75 8.56
CA PRO A 140 13.69 -9.55 9.50
C PRO A 140 13.06 -10.90 9.85
N ILE A 141 11.75 -10.94 10.05
CA ILE A 141 11.02 -12.18 10.36
C ILE A 141 11.10 -13.16 9.17
N ALA A 142 10.89 -12.67 7.95
CA ALA A 142 10.99 -13.49 6.75
C ALA A 142 12.41 -14.06 6.56
N LEU A 143 13.45 -13.26 6.80
CA LEU A 143 14.84 -13.72 6.76
C LEU A 143 15.11 -14.83 7.77
N LEU A 144 14.60 -14.70 9.00
CA LEU A 144 14.70 -15.76 10.01
C LEU A 144 14.03 -17.06 9.53
N CYS A 145 12.80 -16.97 9.00
CA CYS A 145 12.08 -18.13 8.46
C CYS A 145 12.85 -18.82 7.31
N LEU A 146 13.48 -18.05 6.42
CA LEU A 146 14.31 -18.57 5.33
C LEU A 146 15.57 -19.27 5.88
N CYS A 147 16.24 -18.68 6.87
CA CYS A 147 17.39 -19.30 7.53
C CYS A 147 17.00 -20.62 8.19
N PHE A 148 15.89 -20.67 8.94
CA PHE A 148 15.41 -21.91 9.56
C PHE A 148 15.05 -22.98 8.53
N SER A 149 14.44 -22.59 7.41
CA SER A 149 14.11 -23.52 6.33
C SER A 149 15.36 -24.11 5.68
N ARG A 150 16.41 -23.30 5.49
CA ARG A 150 17.72 -23.78 5.00
C ARG A 150 18.40 -24.72 5.99
N LEU A 151 18.39 -24.39 7.29
CA LEU A 151 18.92 -25.27 8.33
C LEU A 151 18.18 -26.60 8.39
N ALA A 152 16.85 -26.58 8.31
CA ALA A 152 16.03 -27.79 8.28
C ALA A 152 16.32 -28.65 7.05
N GLN A 153 16.56 -28.04 5.89
CA GLN A 153 16.96 -28.76 4.68
C GLN A 153 18.34 -29.40 4.86
N LEU A 154 19.33 -28.64 5.35
CA LEU A 154 20.67 -29.17 5.63
C LEU A 154 20.64 -30.33 6.64
N ALA A 155 19.80 -30.24 7.67
CA ALA A 155 19.61 -31.32 8.63
C ALA A 155 19.04 -32.59 7.95
N LYS A 156 18.06 -32.45 7.05
CA LYS A 156 17.54 -33.57 6.26
C LYS A 156 18.61 -34.17 5.34
N ASP A 157 19.37 -33.32 4.67
CA ASP A 157 20.43 -33.74 3.75
C ASP A 157 21.55 -34.49 4.51
N LEU A 158 21.89 -34.03 5.72
CA LEU A 158 22.87 -34.68 6.58
C LEU A 158 22.39 -36.06 7.06
N VAL A 159 21.11 -36.19 7.45
CA VAL A 159 20.52 -37.48 7.85
C VAL A 159 20.44 -38.47 6.68
N ALA A 160 20.19 -37.97 5.47
CA ALA A 160 20.12 -38.79 4.26
C ALA A 160 21.50 -39.14 3.67
N MET A 161 22.58 -38.57 4.20
CA MET A 161 23.94 -38.75 3.69
C MET A 161 24.48 -40.16 4.01
N PRO A 162 25.22 -40.82 3.09
CA PRO A 162 25.86 -42.10 3.37
C PRO A 162 26.84 -42.00 4.57
N PRO A 163 26.97 -43.04 5.42
CA PRO A 163 27.71 -42.96 6.68
C PRO A 163 29.15 -42.46 6.54
N LYS A 164 29.88 -42.97 5.53
CA LYS A 164 31.28 -42.57 5.27
C LYS A 164 31.42 -41.09 4.90
N SER A 165 30.44 -40.52 4.22
CA SER A 165 30.43 -39.10 3.84
C SER A 165 29.98 -38.22 5.00
N ALA A 166 29.00 -38.67 5.79
CA ALA A 166 28.56 -37.97 6.99
C ALA A 166 29.69 -37.89 8.04
N ASP A 167 30.41 -38.99 8.26
CA ASP A 167 31.55 -39.04 9.20
C ASP A 167 32.67 -38.09 8.79
N GLN A 168 32.97 -37.96 7.49
CA GLN A 168 33.95 -36.99 6.99
C GLN A 168 33.52 -35.53 7.22
N VAL A 169 32.25 -35.20 6.98
CA VAL A 169 31.71 -33.86 7.21
C VAL A 169 31.72 -33.50 8.70
N LEU A 170 31.39 -34.46 9.57
CA LEU A 170 31.37 -34.26 11.03
C LEU A 170 32.78 -34.21 11.63
N GLN A 171 33.75 -34.96 11.10
CA GLN A 171 35.14 -34.93 11.56
C GLN A 171 35.86 -33.61 11.25
N HIS A 172 35.46 -32.89 10.19
CA HIS A 172 35.98 -31.55 9.88
C HIS A 172 35.28 -30.41 10.62
N ALA A 173 34.23 -30.70 11.41
CA ALA A 173 33.47 -29.69 12.14
C ALA A 173 34.02 -29.41 13.57
N TYR A 174 35.03 -30.17 14.01
CA TYR A 174 35.74 -30.03 15.28
C TYR A 174 37.22 -29.69 15.04
#